data_AF-A0A7W0T7F5-F1
#
_entry.id   AF-A0A7W0T7F5-F1
#
_cell.length_a   1.000
_cell.length_b   1.000
_cell.length_c   1.000
_cell.angle_alpha   90.00
_cell.angle_beta   90.00
_cell.angle_gamma   90.00
#
_symmetry.space_group_name_H-M   'P 1'
#
loop_
_entity.id
_entity.type
_entity.pdbx_description
1 polymer ?
#
loop_
_entity_poly.entity_id
_entity_poly.type
_entity_poly.pdbx_seq_one_letter_code
_entity_poly.pdbx_strand_id
1 'polypeptide(L)'
;MRRFSLFAIVISFVVGCQRSDEDKKKTSATGSAGLSVPRTGSGSAATPERPKAEQITPPLDIKNPPADAVKTPSGLTYKKLVVNEAGTSATRNDTVLINYTGWRQSTGETFFTNKGRGQPMPLNLATTAAGFTEAMQLVKKGEKAMLWVPPEIGYKGPPQGAPETLVYEVEVVDIVPAPPIPGDYKAPPPTAQALPSGAKYVVVRPGTGKEKARSFDTVTFHYTAWDQEGRMFDSTEMRKRPATVPPYRQSAVMEDVLTTMTAGQRIRFWVDAEKMTAGGKPQPGIPTGLLCYELEILQIAKAVATPPPVPGDVGKPPGETKKTAGGVAYKILKTGKGGPKPAKTDVVRVHYTGWTTDGRMFDSSVVKGEPAEFALDKVIPGWTEGIPVMSIGDRVRFWIPEELAYKGQPGRPQGMLVFDVELLEIKPPAPADAHGADDGHGHGKPPAAKADIPAPSDVAKPPANAKKSPKGVAYKVLQAGKGGPKPKPTDTVKVHYTGWTTDGKMFDSSVTRGEPIEFPLTGVIPGWTDAIPVMSVGDKTRFWIPEELAYKGQQGAPQGMLVFDVELIEIKPGH
;
A
#
# COMPACT_ATOMS: atom_id res chain seq x y z
N MET A 1 22.44 -6.50 -6.99
CA MET A 1 22.09 -5.07 -7.15
C MET A 1 20.88 -4.78 -6.29
N ARG A 2 21.00 -3.87 -5.31
CA ARG A 2 19.92 -3.50 -4.36
C ARG A 2 18.91 -2.59 -5.08
N ARG A 3 17.64 -3.00 -5.13
CA ARG A 3 16.51 -2.19 -5.61
C ARG A 3 15.80 -1.52 -4.43
N PHE A 4 15.58 -0.20 -4.56
CA PHE A 4 14.74 0.63 -3.72
C PHE A 4 13.26 0.28 -3.94
N SER A 5 12.48 0.16 -2.85
CA SER A 5 11.02 0.13 -2.89
C SER A 5 10.51 1.14 -1.84
N LEU A 6 9.76 2.14 -2.30
CA LEU A 6 9.11 3.16 -1.49
C LEU A 6 7.82 2.57 -0.91
N PHE A 7 7.81 2.25 0.39
CA PHE A 7 6.71 2.43 1.37
C PHE A 7 7.02 1.58 2.63
N ALA A 8 7.74 2.17 3.59
CA ALA A 8 7.72 1.79 4.99
C ALA A 8 8.39 2.93 5.80
N ILE A 9 7.59 3.82 6.37
CA ILE A 9 8.04 4.58 7.55
C ILE A 9 7.41 3.89 8.75
N VAL A 10 8.04 2.78 9.13
CA VAL A 10 8.03 2.22 10.47
C VAL A 10 9.49 2.26 10.89
N ILE A 11 9.79 3.10 11.88
CA ILE A 11 11.15 3.19 12.43
C ILE A 11 11.38 1.94 13.29
N SER A 12 11.99 0.93 12.67
CA SER A 12 12.79 -0.09 13.34
C SER A 12 14.17 -0.05 12.69
N PHE A 13 15.10 0.67 13.31
CA PHE A 13 16.52 0.54 12.96
C PHE A 13 17.02 -0.77 13.56
N VAL A 14 17.44 -1.73 12.75
CA VAL A 14 18.44 -2.73 13.17
C VAL A 14 19.54 -2.67 12.13
N VAL A 15 20.71 -2.20 12.54
CA VAL A 15 21.97 -2.48 11.85
C VAL A 15 22.65 -3.57 12.66
N GLY A 16 22.85 -4.73 12.04
CA GLY A 16 23.73 -5.76 12.59
C GLY A 16 25.18 -5.50 12.19
N CYS A 17 26.11 -5.71 13.11
CA CYS A 17 27.35 -6.41 12.80
C CYS A 17 27.83 -7.21 14.03
N GLN A 18 27.90 -8.51 13.79
CA GLN A 18 28.94 -9.45 14.18
C GLN A 18 29.10 -9.85 15.66
N ARG A 19 28.96 -11.16 15.83
CA ARG A 19 29.45 -11.98 16.94
C ARG A 19 30.89 -11.60 17.30
N SER A 20 31.12 -11.41 18.58
CA SER A 20 32.43 -11.59 19.20
C SER A 20 32.75 -13.09 19.25
N ASP A 21 33.78 -13.52 18.52
CA ASP A 21 34.45 -14.79 18.77
C ASP A 21 35.49 -14.57 19.87
N GLU A 22 35.11 -14.83 21.13
CA GLU A 22 36.03 -15.23 22.19
C GLU A 22 35.75 -16.70 22.50
N ASP A 23 36.48 -17.60 21.83
CA ASP A 23 36.98 -18.84 22.43
C ASP A 23 37.75 -19.64 21.38
N LYS A 24 39.10 -19.54 21.44
CA LYS A 24 40.02 -20.67 21.20
C LYS A 24 41.46 -20.21 21.40
N LYS A 25 41.96 -20.47 22.60
CA LYS A 25 43.39 -20.59 22.88
C LYS A 25 43.67 -22.07 23.14
N LYS A 26 44.40 -22.75 22.23
CA LYS A 26 45.47 -23.72 22.56
C LYS A 26 46.13 -24.33 21.30
N THR A 27 47.47 -24.19 21.30
CA THR A 27 48.53 -25.11 20.82
C THR A 27 48.66 -25.36 19.31
N SER A 28 49.66 -24.76 18.66
CA SER A 28 51.01 -25.31 18.31
C SER A 28 50.96 -26.20 17.05
N ALA A 29 51.80 -26.09 16.02
CA ALA A 29 53.23 -25.78 15.98
C ALA A 29 53.71 -25.49 14.53
N THR A 30 54.87 -24.81 14.43
CA THR A 30 55.96 -24.96 13.44
C THR A 30 55.72 -24.85 11.92
N GLY A 31 56.50 -23.98 11.26
CA GLY A 31 56.87 -24.16 9.84
C GLY A 31 57.25 -22.87 9.12
N SER A 32 58.44 -22.83 8.52
CA SER A 32 59.18 -21.64 8.07
C SER A 32 58.81 -21.04 6.71
N ALA A 33 59.10 -19.74 6.58
CA ALA A 33 59.77 -19.02 5.48
C ALA A 33 59.25 -19.10 4.03
N GLY A 34 59.03 -17.92 3.42
CA GLY A 34 58.94 -17.73 1.97
C GLY A 34 58.62 -16.28 1.58
N LEU A 35 59.57 -15.61 0.94
CA LEU A 35 59.59 -14.19 0.54
C LEU A 35 58.57 -13.81 -0.54
N SER A 36 58.05 -12.57 -0.53
CA SER A 36 58.30 -11.51 -1.56
C SER A 36 57.27 -10.36 -1.57
N VAL A 37 57.78 -9.15 -1.22
CA VAL A 37 57.61 -7.75 -1.71
C VAL A 37 56.31 -7.25 -2.42
N PRO A 38 56.05 -5.92 -2.52
CA PRO A 38 54.97 -5.21 -1.82
C PRO A 38 53.87 -4.69 -2.77
N ARG A 39 52.69 -4.35 -2.25
CA ARG A 39 51.74 -3.51 -3.00
C ARG A 39 51.21 -2.36 -2.15
N THR A 40 51.74 -1.19 -2.48
CA THR A 40 51.19 0.17 -2.35
C THR A 40 49.79 0.29 -1.77
N GLY A 41 49.69 1.10 -0.71
CA GLY A 41 48.46 1.37 0.03
C GLY A 41 47.34 1.98 -0.81
N SER A 42 46.13 1.52 -0.52
CA SER A 42 44.92 2.30 -0.74
C SER A 42 44.57 2.97 0.58
N GLY A 43 44.66 4.29 0.61
CA GLY A 43 44.13 5.09 1.72
C GLY A 43 42.67 4.74 1.95
N SER A 44 42.35 4.37 3.18
CA SER A 44 40.98 4.24 3.65
C SER A 44 40.33 5.61 3.53
N ALA A 45 39.43 5.78 2.57
CA ALA A 45 38.54 6.93 2.52
C ALA A 45 37.71 6.92 3.79
N ALA A 46 37.92 7.93 4.64
CA ALA A 46 37.15 8.13 5.85
C ALA A 46 35.66 8.13 5.51
N THR A 47 34.92 7.22 6.15
CA THR A 47 33.46 7.23 6.15
C THR A 47 32.99 8.62 6.58
N PRO A 48 32.11 9.31 5.84
CA PRO A 48 31.61 10.59 6.30
C PRO A 48 30.89 10.39 7.63
N GLU A 49 31.38 11.06 8.68
CA GLU A 49 30.72 11.09 9.98
C GLU A 49 29.26 11.52 9.78
N ARG A 50 28.34 10.72 10.32
CA ARG A 50 26.92 11.11 10.41
C ARG A 50 26.90 12.47 11.12
N PRO A 51 26.16 13.48 10.62
CA PRO A 51 25.97 14.72 11.36
C PRO A 51 25.52 14.37 12.78
N LYS A 52 26.28 14.77 13.79
CA LYS A 52 25.91 14.53 15.18
C LYS A 52 24.53 15.14 15.39
N ALA A 53 23.61 14.36 15.98
CA ALA A 53 22.31 14.88 16.37
C ALA A 53 22.51 16.14 17.22
N GLU A 54 21.74 17.18 16.95
CA GLU A 54 21.80 18.43 17.70
C GLU A 54 21.63 18.11 19.20
N GLN A 55 22.65 18.47 19.99
CA GLN A 55 22.64 18.26 21.42
C GLN A 55 21.91 19.43 22.08
N ILE A 56 20.73 19.14 22.63
CA ILE A 56 19.90 20.15 23.28
C ILE A 56 20.11 20.01 24.79
N THR A 57 20.34 21.13 25.48
CA THR A 57 20.43 21.14 26.94
C THR A 57 19.05 20.89 27.56
N PRO A 58 18.89 19.90 28.45
CA PRO A 58 17.64 19.68 29.17
C PRO A 58 17.28 20.88 30.07
N PRO A 59 16.00 21.26 30.21
CA PRO A 59 15.57 22.35 31.08
C PRO A 59 15.61 22.00 32.59
N LEU A 60 15.72 20.72 32.94
CA LEU A 60 15.82 20.22 34.32
C LEU A 60 16.87 19.10 34.40
N ASP A 61 17.33 18.78 35.62
CA ASP A 61 18.23 17.65 35.86
C ASP A 61 17.57 16.33 35.42
N ILE A 62 18.19 15.66 34.46
CA ILE A 62 17.71 14.39 33.91
C ILE A 62 18.01 13.20 34.83
N LYS A 63 19.04 13.29 35.69
CA LYS A 63 19.45 12.19 36.57
C LYS A 63 18.56 12.15 37.81
N ASN A 64 18.24 13.32 38.36
CA ASN A 64 17.45 13.43 39.58
C ASN A 64 16.21 14.30 39.31
N PRO A 65 15.01 13.69 39.22
CA PRO A 65 13.77 14.46 39.20
C PRO A 65 13.70 15.39 40.43
N PRO A 66 13.19 16.62 40.28
CA PRO A 66 13.06 17.54 41.40
C PRO A 66 12.06 17.02 42.44
N ALA A 67 12.18 17.45 43.69
CA ALA A 67 11.38 16.93 44.82
C ALA A 67 9.87 17.15 44.67
N ASP A 68 9.46 18.15 43.88
CA ASP A 68 8.07 18.47 43.57
C ASP A 68 7.56 17.76 42.29
N ALA A 69 8.35 16.88 41.67
CA ALA A 69 7.87 16.03 40.59
C ALA A 69 6.88 14.99 41.11
N VAL A 70 5.86 14.69 40.32
CA VAL A 70 4.81 13.74 40.67
C VAL A 70 5.21 12.36 40.16
N LYS A 71 5.13 11.34 41.03
CA LYS A 71 5.34 9.93 40.67
C LYS A 71 4.02 9.18 40.64
N THR A 72 3.73 8.49 39.55
CA THR A 72 2.51 7.70 39.36
C THR A 72 2.70 6.25 39.83
N PRO A 73 1.61 5.46 40.00
CA PRO A 73 1.72 4.05 40.39
C PRO A 73 2.50 3.17 39.41
N SER A 74 2.57 3.52 38.13
CA SER A 74 3.35 2.77 37.12
C SER A 74 4.86 3.01 37.22
N GLY A 75 5.27 3.99 38.04
CA GLY A 75 6.66 4.41 38.16
C GLY A 75 7.04 5.61 37.28
N LEU A 76 6.16 6.05 36.37
CA LEU A 76 6.34 7.30 35.64
C LEU A 76 6.54 8.46 36.63
N THR A 77 7.56 9.26 36.41
CA THR A 77 7.74 10.53 37.13
C THR A 77 7.61 11.68 36.15
N TYR A 78 6.88 12.74 36.50
CA TYR A 78 6.70 13.89 35.62
C TYR A 78 6.63 15.21 36.39
N LYS A 79 6.96 16.30 35.71
CA LYS A 79 6.78 17.68 36.20
C LYS A 79 6.26 18.57 35.08
N LYS A 80 5.13 19.24 35.29
CA LYS A 80 4.62 20.24 34.35
C LYS A 80 5.49 21.49 34.41
N LEU A 81 5.98 21.91 33.25
CA LEU A 81 6.75 23.14 33.03
C LEU A 81 5.83 24.29 32.63
N VAL A 82 4.76 23.98 31.89
CA VAL A 82 3.70 24.91 31.52
C VAL A 82 2.37 24.23 31.83
N VAL A 83 1.49 24.94 32.53
CA VAL A 83 0.17 24.46 32.94
C VAL A 83 -0.91 25.20 32.14
N ASN A 84 -1.93 24.46 31.72
CA ASN A 84 -3.10 25.01 31.04
C ASN A 84 -4.33 24.30 31.60
N GLU A 85 -4.92 24.88 32.65
CA GLU A 85 -6.05 24.26 33.34
C GLU A 85 -7.28 24.06 32.43
N ALA A 86 -7.49 24.99 31.50
CA ALA A 86 -8.55 24.94 30.50
C ALA A 86 -8.27 23.93 29.36
N GLY A 87 -7.05 23.37 29.28
CA GLY A 87 -6.68 22.39 28.28
C GLY A 87 -7.43 21.07 28.44
N THR A 88 -7.77 20.44 27.31
CA THR A 88 -8.37 19.11 27.28
C THR A 88 -7.31 18.02 27.48
N SER A 89 -7.68 16.94 28.16
CA SER A 89 -6.84 15.73 28.27
C SER A 89 -7.12 14.76 27.13
N ALA A 90 -6.08 14.05 26.68
CA ALA A 90 -6.23 12.97 25.71
C ALA A 90 -6.76 11.69 26.38
N THR A 91 -7.45 10.87 25.60
CA THR A 91 -7.85 9.50 25.94
C THR A 91 -6.91 8.50 25.28
N ARG A 92 -6.95 7.23 25.73
CA ARG A 92 -6.03 6.17 25.30
C ARG A 92 -5.99 5.93 23.79
N ASN A 93 -7.05 6.24 23.05
CA ASN A 93 -7.13 6.00 21.60
C ASN A 93 -6.79 7.23 20.77
N ASP A 94 -6.67 8.41 21.38
CA ASP A 94 -6.45 9.66 20.66
C ASP A 94 -5.07 9.70 19.98
N THR A 95 -4.94 10.57 18.99
CA THR A 95 -3.63 10.97 18.48
C THR A 95 -3.27 12.32 19.05
N VAL A 96 -2.13 12.40 19.73
CA VAL A 96 -1.60 13.67 20.25
C VAL A 96 -0.54 14.21 19.30
N LEU A 97 -0.58 15.51 19.03
CA LEU A 97 0.46 16.22 18.29
C LEU A 97 1.44 16.81 19.28
N ILE A 98 2.70 16.37 19.25
CA ILE A 98 3.70 16.76 20.25
C ILE A 98 4.94 17.44 19.65
N ASN A 99 5.48 18.40 20.38
CA ASN A 99 6.90 18.74 20.28
C ASN A 99 7.63 18.01 21.40
N TYR A 100 8.79 17.44 21.11
CA TYR A 100 9.58 16.77 22.13
C TYR A 100 11.07 16.76 21.85
N THR A 101 11.81 16.62 22.94
CA THR A 101 13.23 16.28 22.96
C THR A 101 13.43 15.16 23.98
N GLY A 102 14.20 14.14 23.61
CA GLY A 102 14.49 12.97 24.44
C GLY A 102 15.99 12.81 24.70
N TRP A 103 16.32 12.49 25.95
CA TRP A 103 17.68 12.30 26.45
C TRP A 103 17.87 10.95 27.13
N ARG A 104 19.03 10.34 26.90
CA ARG A 104 19.49 9.20 27.71
C ARG A 104 19.81 9.69 29.10
N GLN A 105 19.19 9.12 30.14
CA GLN A 105 19.44 9.57 31.51
C GLN A 105 20.92 9.40 31.91
N SER A 106 21.55 8.33 31.46
CA SER A 106 22.93 8.00 31.82
C SER A 106 23.95 8.99 31.25
N THR A 107 23.84 9.34 29.98
CA THR A 107 24.82 10.14 29.24
C THR A 107 24.42 11.60 29.05
N GLY A 108 23.12 11.91 29.12
CA GLY A 108 22.58 13.21 28.72
C GLY A 108 22.57 13.46 27.22
N GLU A 109 22.90 12.43 26.43
CA GLU A 109 22.87 12.53 24.98
C GLU A 109 21.42 12.66 24.48
N THR A 110 21.19 13.67 23.63
CA THR A 110 19.94 13.81 22.88
C THR A 110 19.85 12.70 21.85
N PHE A 111 18.91 11.76 22.01
CA PHE A 111 18.69 10.69 21.04
C PHE A 111 17.56 11.00 20.06
N PHE A 112 16.70 11.96 20.37
CA PHE A 112 15.67 12.44 19.45
C PHE A 112 15.22 13.86 19.77
N THR A 113 14.95 14.65 18.74
CA THR A 113 14.18 15.89 18.85
C THR A 113 13.44 16.22 17.56
N ASN A 114 12.25 16.81 17.67
CA ASN A 114 11.57 17.46 16.55
C ASN A 114 11.52 19.00 16.69
N LYS A 115 12.20 19.57 17.70
CA LYS A 115 12.40 21.02 17.77
C LYS A 115 13.11 21.49 16.50
N GLY A 116 12.69 22.64 15.97
CA GLY A 116 13.24 23.23 14.74
C GLY A 116 12.73 22.62 13.43
N ARG A 117 11.99 21.49 13.44
CA ARG A 117 11.43 20.87 12.21
C ARG A 117 10.14 21.51 11.69
N GLY A 118 9.56 22.46 12.43
CA GLY A 118 8.40 23.25 12.01
C GLY A 118 7.04 22.54 12.04
N GLN A 119 6.98 21.23 12.34
CA GLN A 119 5.72 20.50 12.50
C GLN A 119 5.73 19.59 13.73
N PRO A 120 4.68 19.61 14.57
CA PRO A 120 4.49 18.65 15.66
C PRO A 120 4.45 17.21 15.15
N MET A 121 4.96 16.27 15.94
CA MET A 121 4.91 14.86 15.63
C MET A 121 3.57 14.25 16.08
N PRO A 122 2.83 13.55 15.19
CA PRO A 122 1.67 12.78 15.60
C PRO A 122 2.09 11.51 16.34
N LEU A 123 1.47 11.28 17.51
CA LEU A 123 1.68 10.10 18.34
C LEU A 123 0.31 9.43 18.63
N ASN A 124 0.09 8.25 18.05
CA ASN A 124 -1.13 7.47 18.28
C ASN A 124 -1.02 6.72 19.61
N LEU A 125 -1.82 7.12 20.60
CA LEU A 125 -1.74 6.61 21.97
C LEU A 125 -2.17 5.14 22.10
N ALA A 126 -2.99 4.64 21.17
CA ALA A 126 -3.46 3.25 21.21
C ALA A 126 -2.32 2.24 20.98
N THR A 127 -1.30 2.68 20.23
CA THR A 127 -0.16 1.83 19.90
C THR A 127 1.07 2.17 20.69
N THR A 128 1.14 3.34 21.33
CA THR A 128 2.34 3.89 22.01
C THR A 128 2.72 3.10 23.27
N ALA A 129 4.00 3.17 23.68
CA ALA A 129 4.47 2.51 24.90
C ALA A 129 3.67 2.98 26.12
N ALA A 130 3.38 2.08 27.05
CA ALA A 130 2.43 2.32 28.14
C ALA A 130 2.75 3.58 28.95
N GLY A 131 4.02 3.81 29.29
CA GLY A 131 4.43 4.98 30.07
C GLY A 131 4.28 6.30 29.31
N PHE A 132 4.47 6.28 27.99
CA PHE A 132 4.19 7.46 27.16
C PHE A 132 2.69 7.70 27.02
N THR A 133 1.91 6.65 26.79
CA THR A 133 0.45 6.77 26.73
C THR A 133 -0.08 7.38 28.02
N GLU A 134 0.35 6.86 29.17
CA GLU A 134 0.01 7.42 30.48
C GLU A 134 0.43 8.90 30.60
N ALA A 135 1.68 9.23 30.26
CA ALA A 135 2.17 10.61 30.33
C ALA A 135 1.33 11.58 29.47
N MET A 136 0.98 11.19 28.26
CA MET A 136 0.18 12.03 27.35
C MET A 136 -1.28 12.21 27.82
N GLN A 137 -1.81 11.32 28.65
CA GLN A 137 -3.12 11.50 29.26
C GLN A 137 -3.09 12.46 30.46
N LEU A 138 -1.92 12.64 31.09
CA LEU A 138 -1.70 13.55 32.23
C LEU A 138 -1.34 14.98 31.82
N VAL A 139 -0.83 15.16 30.59
CA VAL A 139 -0.45 16.44 30.00
C VAL A 139 -1.57 16.93 29.07
N LYS A 140 -2.19 18.05 29.42
CA LYS A 140 -3.31 18.64 28.66
C LYS A 140 -2.80 19.35 27.41
N LYS A 141 -3.70 19.59 26.45
CA LYS A 141 -3.42 20.46 25.29
C LYS A 141 -2.89 21.84 25.74
N GLY A 142 -1.77 22.25 25.17
CA GLY A 142 -1.04 23.48 25.51
C GLY A 142 -0.12 23.36 26.72
N GLU A 143 -0.09 22.22 27.41
CA GLU A 143 0.85 21.99 28.50
C GLU A 143 2.19 21.46 27.99
N LYS A 144 3.20 21.71 28.81
CA LYS A 144 4.56 21.22 28.61
C LYS A 144 5.02 20.51 29.87
N ALA A 145 5.68 19.38 29.75
CA ALA A 145 6.15 18.59 30.88
C ALA A 145 7.52 17.98 30.64
N MET A 146 8.26 17.80 31.74
CA MET A 146 9.40 16.89 31.80
C MET A 146 8.91 15.52 32.28
N LEU A 147 9.35 14.45 31.64
CA LEU A 147 8.98 13.06 31.90
C LEU A 147 10.25 12.26 32.18
N TRP A 148 10.24 11.41 33.20
CA TRP A 148 11.22 10.36 33.45
C TRP A 148 10.49 9.03 33.35
N VAL A 149 10.69 8.35 32.22
CA VAL A 149 9.96 7.14 31.86
C VAL A 149 10.87 5.94 32.13
N PRO A 150 10.62 5.15 33.17
CA PRO A 150 11.48 4.02 33.52
C PRO A 150 11.36 2.90 32.47
N PRO A 151 12.39 2.05 32.34
CA PRO A 151 12.48 1.08 31.25
C PRO A 151 11.33 0.06 31.23
N GLU A 152 10.71 -0.22 32.36
CA GLU A 152 9.57 -1.16 32.49
C GLU A 152 8.34 -0.70 31.70
N ILE A 153 8.20 0.61 31.46
CA ILE A 153 7.04 1.20 30.77
C ILE A 153 7.42 2.06 29.56
N GLY A 154 8.71 2.33 29.35
CA GLY A 154 9.23 3.20 28.29
C GLY A 154 9.41 2.54 26.93
N TYR A 155 9.46 1.20 26.87
CA TYR A 155 9.70 0.46 25.63
C TYR A 155 8.56 -0.51 25.31
N LYS A 156 8.22 -0.65 24.02
CA LYS A 156 7.23 -1.65 23.54
C LYS A 156 7.81 -3.07 23.42
N GLY A 157 9.13 -3.21 23.59
CA GLY A 157 9.88 -4.44 23.45
C GLY A 157 11.30 -4.25 23.98
N PRO A 158 12.17 -5.26 23.87
CA PRO A 158 13.54 -5.18 24.38
C PRO A 158 14.28 -3.99 23.75
N PRO A 159 14.88 -3.09 24.55
CA PRO A 159 15.65 -1.98 24.01
C PRO A 159 16.91 -2.47 23.30
N GLN A 160 17.41 -1.65 22.39
CA GLN A 160 18.77 -1.85 21.84
C GLN A 160 19.78 -1.33 22.86
N GLY A 161 20.45 -2.25 23.53
CA GLY A 161 21.39 -1.96 24.61
C GLY A 161 20.76 -2.12 25.99
N ALA A 162 21.47 -1.66 27.01
CA ALA A 162 20.99 -1.75 28.38
C ALA A 162 19.71 -0.91 28.56
N PRO A 163 18.64 -1.47 29.14
CA PRO A 163 17.47 -0.70 29.51
C PRO A 163 17.87 0.42 30.48
N GLU A 164 17.46 1.64 30.16
CA GLU A 164 17.62 2.81 31.01
C GLU A 164 16.33 3.64 31.02
N THR A 165 16.18 4.49 32.04
CA THR A 165 15.16 5.53 32.07
C THR A 165 15.38 6.50 30.92
N LEU A 166 14.32 6.77 30.17
CA LEU A 166 14.32 7.77 29.12
C LEU A 166 13.68 9.06 29.63
N VAL A 167 14.37 10.18 29.42
CA VAL A 167 13.91 11.49 29.89
C VAL A 167 13.44 12.32 28.71
N TYR A 168 12.29 12.97 28.83
CA TYR A 168 11.70 13.75 27.75
C TYR A 168 11.16 15.07 28.23
N GLU A 169 11.41 16.11 27.44
CA GLU A 169 10.59 17.31 27.48
C GLU A 169 9.55 17.16 26.36
N VAL A 170 8.28 17.27 26.72
CA VAL A 170 7.14 17.13 25.80
C VAL A 170 6.24 18.36 25.90
N GLU A 171 5.70 18.80 24.78
CA GLU A 171 4.63 19.79 24.69
C GLU A 171 3.50 19.15 23.90
N VAL A 172 2.29 19.14 24.44
CA VAL A 172 1.10 18.67 23.72
C VAL A 172 0.51 19.86 22.98
N VAL A 173 0.77 19.92 21.67
CA VAL A 173 0.34 21.03 20.81
C VAL A 173 -1.14 20.92 20.48
N ASP A 174 -1.59 19.72 20.12
CA ASP A 174 -2.99 19.45 19.79
C ASP A 174 -3.38 18.00 20.08
N ILE A 175 -4.68 17.74 20.11
CA ILE A 175 -5.26 16.41 20.28
C ILE A 175 -6.25 16.19 19.16
N VAL A 176 -6.05 15.10 18.41
CA VAL A 176 -7.00 14.59 17.42
C VAL A 176 -7.79 13.46 18.10
N PRO A 177 -9.05 13.69 18.49
CA PRO A 177 -9.84 12.70 19.21
C PRO A 177 -10.10 11.47 18.35
N ALA A 178 -10.03 10.29 18.95
CA ALA A 178 -10.44 9.04 18.32
C ALA A 178 -11.97 8.95 18.20
N PRO A 179 -12.48 8.16 17.23
CA PRO A 179 -13.88 7.77 17.22
C PRO A 179 -14.27 7.12 18.55
N PRO A 180 -15.47 7.42 19.09
CA PRO A 180 -15.90 6.92 20.38
C PRO A 180 -15.98 5.40 20.36
N ILE A 181 -15.56 4.77 21.47
CA ILE A 181 -15.70 3.32 21.64
C ILE A 181 -17.19 2.99 21.79
N PRO A 182 -17.75 2.07 20.98
CA PRO A 182 -19.11 1.61 21.16
C PRO A 182 -19.41 1.07 22.56
N GLY A 183 -20.57 1.36 23.14
CA GLY A 183 -20.94 0.85 24.48
C GLY A 183 -21.06 -0.68 24.56
N ASP A 184 -21.33 -1.34 23.44
CA ASP A 184 -21.50 -2.79 23.27
C ASP A 184 -20.28 -3.44 22.58
N TYR A 185 -19.12 -2.78 22.56
CA TYR A 185 -17.93 -3.30 21.86
C TYR A 185 -17.47 -4.69 22.35
N LYS A 186 -17.71 -5.02 23.63
CA LYS A 186 -17.29 -6.28 24.25
C LYS A 186 -18.10 -7.49 23.80
N ALA A 187 -19.35 -7.29 23.37
CA ALA A 187 -20.21 -8.37 22.95
C ALA A 187 -21.37 -7.86 22.07
N PRO A 188 -21.74 -8.59 21.00
CA PRO A 188 -22.90 -8.23 20.19
C PRO A 188 -24.18 -8.23 21.04
N PRO A 189 -25.05 -7.22 20.90
CA PRO A 189 -26.33 -7.19 21.61
C PRO A 189 -27.27 -8.32 21.12
N PRO A 190 -28.30 -8.69 21.89
CA PRO A 190 -29.28 -9.71 21.48
C PRO A 190 -30.01 -9.41 20.16
N THR A 191 -30.06 -8.13 19.76
CA THR A 191 -30.66 -7.67 18.51
C THR A 191 -29.74 -7.82 17.30
N ALA A 192 -28.49 -8.25 17.49
CA ALA A 192 -27.53 -8.42 16.41
C ALA A 192 -27.93 -9.56 15.48
N GLN A 193 -27.86 -9.30 14.18
CA GLN A 193 -28.16 -10.26 13.12
C GLN A 193 -26.90 -11.05 12.76
N ALA A 194 -27.04 -12.35 12.49
CA ALA A 194 -25.92 -13.20 12.08
C ALA A 194 -25.68 -13.13 10.56
N LEU A 195 -24.41 -13.22 10.17
CA LEU A 195 -23.96 -13.36 8.78
C LEU A 195 -23.44 -14.79 8.52
N PRO A 196 -23.44 -15.27 7.27
CA PRO A 196 -22.90 -16.60 6.91
C PRO A 196 -21.45 -16.82 7.35
N SER A 197 -20.61 -15.78 7.30
CA SER A 197 -19.23 -15.77 7.84
C SER A 197 -19.14 -15.94 9.37
N GLY A 198 -20.28 -15.96 10.08
CA GLY A 198 -20.37 -16.07 11.53
C GLY A 198 -20.10 -14.75 12.26
N ALA A 199 -19.90 -13.65 11.55
CA ALA A 199 -19.96 -12.31 12.14
C ALA A 199 -21.40 -11.97 12.55
N LYS A 200 -21.55 -11.11 13.55
CA LYS A 200 -22.85 -10.55 13.94
C LYS A 200 -22.82 -9.05 13.73
N TYR A 201 -23.95 -8.44 13.34
CA TYR A 201 -24.00 -7.01 13.08
C TYR A 201 -25.30 -6.35 13.53
N VAL A 202 -25.24 -5.05 13.78
CA VAL A 202 -26.39 -4.17 13.98
C VAL A 202 -26.28 -2.97 13.03
N VAL A 203 -27.42 -2.42 12.63
CA VAL A 203 -27.46 -1.15 11.90
C VAL A 203 -27.41 -0.01 12.90
N VAL A 204 -26.32 0.75 12.89
CA VAL A 204 -26.12 1.94 13.73
C VAL A 204 -26.84 3.14 13.13
N ARG A 205 -26.78 3.27 11.80
CA ARG A 205 -27.50 4.29 11.04
C ARG A 205 -27.97 3.70 9.71
N PRO A 206 -29.25 3.87 9.35
CA PRO A 206 -29.75 3.42 8.04
C PRO A 206 -29.02 4.15 6.90
N GLY A 207 -28.89 3.48 5.77
CA GLY A 207 -28.32 4.10 4.57
C GLY A 207 -29.30 5.02 3.87
N THR A 208 -28.74 5.87 3.00
CA THR A 208 -29.50 6.74 2.10
C THR A 208 -29.72 6.09 0.73
N GLY A 209 -28.91 5.08 0.38
CA GLY A 209 -29.03 4.32 -0.85
C GLY A 209 -30.15 3.28 -0.82
N LYS A 210 -30.71 2.97 -2.00
CA LYS A 210 -31.75 1.93 -2.16
C LYS A 210 -31.19 0.54 -2.45
N GLU A 211 -30.00 0.47 -3.05
CA GLU A 211 -29.39 -0.78 -3.47
C GLU A 211 -28.22 -1.16 -2.58
N LYS A 212 -28.15 -2.45 -2.25
CA LYS A 212 -26.99 -3.02 -1.55
C LYS A 212 -25.78 -3.09 -2.46
N ALA A 213 -24.59 -3.10 -1.87
CA ALA A 213 -23.37 -3.41 -2.61
C ALA A 213 -23.40 -4.88 -3.05
N ARG A 214 -22.91 -5.14 -4.26
CA ARG A 214 -22.68 -6.49 -4.78
C ARG A 214 -21.20 -6.81 -4.59
N SER A 215 -20.83 -8.10 -4.55
CA SER A 215 -19.46 -8.55 -4.28
C SER A 215 -18.37 -7.87 -5.10
N PHE A 216 -18.71 -7.38 -6.28
CA PHE A 216 -17.81 -6.88 -7.32
C PHE A 216 -18.06 -5.41 -7.67
N ASP A 217 -19.03 -4.78 -7.01
CA ASP A 217 -19.12 -3.31 -7.02
C ASP A 217 -17.84 -2.75 -6.38
N THR A 218 -17.42 -1.55 -6.74
CA THR A 218 -16.36 -0.86 -6.00
C THR A 218 -17.00 -0.09 -4.86
N VAL A 219 -16.66 -0.45 -3.62
CA VAL A 219 -17.16 0.23 -2.43
C VAL A 219 -16.10 1.14 -1.85
N THR A 220 -16.50 2.35 -1.50
CA THR A 220 -15.69 3.30 -0.74
C THR A 220 -16.26 3.37 0.66
N PHE A 221 -15.46 3.05 1.68
CA PHE A 221 -15.95 2.98 3.06
C PHE A 221 -14.92 3.45 4.07
N HIS A 222 -15.45 3.92 5.19
CA HIS A 222 -14.71 4.17 6.42
C HIS A 222 -15.00 3.08 7.44
N TYR A 223 -14.04 2.82 8.31
CA TYR A 223 -14.22 1.96 9.47
C TYR A 223 -13.28 2.35 10.60
N THR A 224 -13.67 1.94 11.80
CA THR A 224 -12.83 1.92 13.01
C THR A 224 -12.99 0.57 13.70
N ALA A 225 -11.89 0.04 14.24
CA ALA A 225 -11.81 -1.29 14.82
C ALA A 225 -11.19 -1.28 16.22
N TRP A 226 -11.82 -1.99 17.15
CA TRP A 226 -11.44 -2.09 18.55
C TRP A 226 -11.32 -3.55 19.00
N ASP A 227 -10.41 -3.80 19.95
CA ASP A 227 -10.28 -5.08 20.64
C ASP A 227 -11.19 -5.19 21.89
N GLN A 228 -11.08 -6.30 22.61
CA GLN A 228 -11.89 -6.59 23.81
C GLN A 228 -11.60 -5.64 25.00
N GLU A 229 -10.47 -4.93 24.99
CA GLU A 229 -10.13 -3.89 25.96
C GLU A 229 -10.57 -2.48 25.51
N GLY A 230 -11.10 -2.36 24.29
CA GLY A 230 -11.55 -1.09 23.72
C GLY A 230 -10.38 -0.29 23.12
N ARG A 231 -9.22 -0.92 22.91
CA ARG A 231 -8.10 -0.29 22.22
C ARG A 231 -8.39 -0.28 20.73
N MET A 232 -8.29 0.91 20.13
CA MET A 232 -8.42 1.07 18.69
C MET A 232 -7.13 0.59 18.02
N PHE A 233 -7.19 -0.50 17.27
CA PHE A 233 -6.02 -1.04 16.57
C PHE A 233 -5.97 -0.65 15.10
N ASP A 234 -7.11 -0.24 14.52
CA ASP A 234 -7.16 0.27 13.15
C ASP A 234 -8.33 1.24 12.93
N SER A 235 -8.11 2.27 12.11
CA SER A 235 -9.16 3.21 11.69
C SER A 235 -8.77 3.92 10.40
N THR A 236 -9.66 3.87 9.40
CA THR A 236 -9.55 4.71 8.19
C THR A 236 -10.13 6.11 8.42
N GLU A 237 -11.05 6.26 9.37
CA GLU A 237 -11.63 7.55 9.76
C GLU A 237 -10.58 8.48 10.35
N MET A 238 -9.77 7.97 11.30
CA MET A 238 -8.66 8.72 11.89
C MET A 238 -7.62 9.13 10.86
N ARG A 239 -7.37 8.25 9.88
CA ARG A 239 -6.44 8.50 8.78
C ARG A 239 -7.02 9.43 7.71
N LYS A 240 -8.32 9.78 7.79
CA LYS A 240 -9.07 10.55 6.78
C LYS A 240 -8.87 10.01 5.36
N ARG A 241 -8.70 8.70 5.25
CA ARG A 241 -8.43 8.01 3.98
C ARG A 241 -9.29 6.75 3.90
N PRO A 242 -10.44 6.80 3.21
CA PRO A 242 -11.32 5.64 3.11
C PRO A 242 -10.67 4.52 2.31
N ALA A 243 -11.10 3.29 2.58
CA ALA A 243 -10.77 2.14 1.74
C ALA A 243 -11.66 2.17 0.49
N THR A 244 -11.06 1.95 -0.68
CA THR A 244 -11.79 1.86 -1.96
C THR A 244 -11.41 0.57 -2.65
N VAL A 245 -12.30 -0.41 -2.62
CA VAL A 245 -11.98 -1.77 -3.05
C VAL A 245 -13.28 -2.55 -3.33
N PRO A 246 -13.27 -3.52 -4.25
CA PRO A 246 -14.39 -4.45 -4.37
C PRO A 246 -14.52 -5.40 -3.16
N PRO A 247 -15.74 -5.70 -2.67
CA PRO A 247 -15.94 -6.60 -1.52
C PRO A 247 -15.27 -7.97 -1.66
N TYR A 248 -15.28 -8.59 -2.86
CA TYR A 248 -14.68 -9.90 -3.13
C TYR A 248 -13.16 -9.96 -2.92
N ARG A 249 -12.49 -8.81 -2.84
CA ARG A 249 -11.06 -8.72 -2.52
C ARG A 249 -10.78 -8.60 -1.02
N GLN A 250 -11.82 -8.55 -0.20
CA GLN A 250 -11.71 -8.50 1.25
C GLN A 250 -11.82 -9.91 1.85
N SER A 251 -11.61 -10.04 3.17
CA SER A 251 -11.91 -11.28 3.89
C SER A 251 -13.38 -11.68 3.69
N ALA A 252 -13.71 -12.96 3.85
CA ALA A 252 -15.09 -13.44 3.71
C ALA A 252 -16.06 -12.68 4.63
N VAL A 253 -15.62 -12.36 5.86
CA VAL A 253 -16.38 -11.53 6.80
C VAL A 253 -16.65 -10.14 6.22
N MET A 254 -15.62 -9.46 5.72
CA MET A 254 -15.79 -8.12 5.17
C MET A 254 -16.63 -8.11 3.90
N GLU A 255 -16.54 -9.14 3.07
CA GLU A 255 -17.42 -9.27 1.90
C GLU A 255 -18.89 -9.40 2.31
N ASP A 256 -19.22 -10.28 3.26
CA ASP A 256 -20.58 -10.44 3.78
C ASP A 256 -21.11 -9.13 4.38
N VAL A 257 -20.29 -8.46 5.18
CA VAL A 257 -20.59 -7.17 5.82
C VAL A 257 -20.87 -6.11 4.74
N LEU A 258 -19.97 -5.93 3.77
CA LEU A 258 -20.12 -4.90 2.75
C LEU A 258 -21.33 -5.17 1.85
N THR A 259 -21.60 -6.42 1.51
CA THR A 259 -22.71 -6.80 0.61
C THR A 259 -24.09 -6.81 1.28
N THR A 260 -24.18 -6.73 2.61
CA THR A 260 -25.46 -6.45 3.29
C THR A 260 -25.82 -4.96 3.31
N MET A 261 -24.87 -4.08 2.99
CA MET A 261 -25.00 -2.63 3.21
C MET A 261 -25.38 -1.84 1.96
N THR A 262 -26.02 -0.69 2.20
CA THR A 262 -26.33 0.36 1.21
C THR A 262 -25.44 1.59 1.41
N ALA A 263 -25.37 2.49 0.43
CA ALA A 263 -24.62 3.74 0.55
C ALA A 263 -25.16 4.63 1.70
N GLY A 264 -24.27 5.27 2.45
CA GLY A 264 -24.55 6.07 3.65
C GLY A 264 -24.84 5.25 4.91
N GLN A 265 -24.97 3.92 4.79
CA GLN A 265 -25.30 3.06 5.93
C GLN A 265 -24.09 2.91 6.85
N ARG A 266 -24.34 3.01 8.15
CA ARG A 266 -23.35 2.67 9.18
C ARG A 266 -23.80 1.43 9.93
N ILE A 267 -22.95 0.41 9.97
CA ILE A 267 -23.19 -0.79 10.77
C ILE A 267 -22.06 -1.00 11.76
N ARG A 268 -22.37 -1.72 12.82
CA ARG A 268 -21.39 -2.25 13.75
C ARG A 268 -21.43 -3.75 13.67
N PHE A 269 -20.27 -4.39 13.64
CA PHE A 269 -20.18 -5.84 13.61
C PHE A 269 -19.09 -6.38 14.53
N TRP A 270 -19.31 -7.61 14.98
CA TRP A 270 -18.42 -8.36 15.85
C TRP A 270 -17.98 -9.63 15.16
N VAL A 271 -16.69 -9.94 15.29
CA VAL A 271 -16.07 -11.10 14.64
C VAL A 271 -14.88 -11.59 15.45
N ASP A 272 -14.70 -12.90 15.51
CA ASP A 272 -13.48 -13.51 16.06
C ASP A 272 -12.28 -13.18 15.15
N ALA A 273 -11.16 -12.76 15.75
CA ALA A 273 -9.96 -12.36 15.02
C ALA A 273 -9.45 -13.43 14.05
N GLU A 274 -9.61 -14.72 14.37
CA GLU A 274 -9.18 -15.81 13.48
C GLU A 274 -9.95 -15.87 12.15
N LYS A 275 -11.10 -15.20 12.04
CA LYS A 275 -11.88 -15.10 10.80
C LYS A 275 -11.44 -13.93 9.92
N MET A 276 -10.69 -12.98 10.49
CA MET A 276 -10.14 -11.83 9.78
C MET A 276 -8.79 -12.17 9.13
N THR A 277 -8.79 -13.18 8.25
CA THR A 277 -7.59 -13.65 7.56
C THR A 277 -7.43 -13.05 6.16
N ALA A 278 -6.18 -12.96 5.72
CA ALA A 278 -5.84 -12.80 4.31
C ALA A 278 -5.21 -14.11 3.81
N GLY A 279 -5.85 -14.77 2.84
CA GLY A 279 -5.36 -16.06 2.32
C GLY A 279 -5.26 -17.16 3.39
N GLY A 280 -6.20 -17.19 4.33
CA GLY A 280 -6.28 -18.20 5.40
C GLY A 280 -5.29 -18.03 6.55
N LYS A 281 -4.46 -16.97 6.55
CA LYS A 281 -3.52 -16.68 7.65
C LYS A 281 -3.95 -15.46 8.46
N PRO A 282 -3.74 -15.47 9.80
CA PRO A 282 -3.89 -14.27 10.62
C PRO A 282 -3.04 -13.13 10.09
N GLN A 283 -3.58 -11.92 10.04
CA GLN A 283 -2.81 -10.76 9.61
C GLN A 283 -1.94 -10.25 10.77
N PRO A 284 -0.64 -9.96 10.54
CA PRO A 284 0.22 -9.37 11.55
C PRO A 284 -0.36 -8.05 12.08
N GLY A 285 -0.39 -7.90 13.41
CA GLY A 285 -0.87 -6.68 14.07
C GLY A 285 -2.37 -6.64 14.37
N ILE A 286 -3.15 -7.65 13.96
CA ILE A 286 -4.54 -7.81 14.43
C ILE A 286 -4.54 -8.44 15.83
N PRO A 287 -5.23 -7.85 16.83
CA PRO A 287 -5.40 -8.44 18.16
C PRO A 287 -6.12 -9.79 18.11
N THR A 288 -5.93 -10.62 19.15
CA THR A 288 -6.66 -11.89 19.31
C THR A 288 -8.04 -11.67 19.95
N GLY A 289 -8.92 -12.67 19.83
CA GLY A 289 -10.24 -12.65 20.47
C GLY A 289 -11.30 -11.91 19.66
N LEU A 290 -12.38 -11.49 20.32
CA LEU A 290 -13.49 -10.81 19.67
C LEU A 290 -13.10 -9.38 19.29
N LEU A 291 -13.29 -9.03 18.03
CA LEU A 291 -13.08 -7.68 17.50
C LEU A 291 -14.43 -7.01 17.27
N CYS A 292 -14.50 -5.72 17.53
CA CYS A 292 -15.64 -4.86 17.19
C CYS A 292 -15.23 -3.87 16.11
N TYR A 293 -16.02 -3.78 15.04
CA TYR A 293 -15.83 -2.83 13.96
C TYR A 293 -17.08 -1.97 13.83
N GLU A 294 -16.91 -0.68 13.57
CA GLU A 294 -17.97 0.19 13.06
C GLU A 294 -17.57 0.69 11.68
N LEU A 295 -18.43 0.47 10.69
CA LEU A 295 -18.13 0.67 9.27
C LEU A 295 -19.25 1.47 8.61
N GLU A 296 -18.87 2.45 7.78
CA GLU A 296 -19.76 3.25 6.95
C GLU A 296 -19.39 3.14 5.48
N ILE A 297 -20.35 2.74 4.63
CA ILE A 297 -20.17 2.86 3.17
C ILE A 297 -20.48 4.30 2.76
N LEU A 298 -19.48 4.98 2.21
CA LEU A 298 -19.62 6.33 1.66
C LEU A 298 -20.21 6.30 0.26
N GLN A 299 -19.73 5.38 -0.58
CA GLN A 299 -20.11 5.28 -1.98
C GLN A 299 -20.08 3.84 -2.47
N ILE A 300 -21.00 3.53 -3.38
CA ILE A 300 -21.02 2.28 -4.16
C ILE A 300 -20.96 2.67 -5.64
N ALA A 301 -19.88 2.29 -6.31
CA ALA A 301 -19.77 2.37 -7.77
C ALA A 301 -20.08 1.00 -8.36
N LYS A 302 -21.18 0.91 -9.11
CA LYS A 302 -21.64 -0.34 -9.71
C LYS A 302 -20.64 -0.81 -10.76
N ALA A 303 -20.30 -2.10 -10.72
CA ALA A 303 -19.52 -2.68 -11.81
C ALA A 303 -20.29 -2.61 -13.14
N VAL A 304 -19.53 -2.51 -14.22
CA VAL A 304 -20.02 -2.26 -15.58
C VAL A 304 -20.97 -3.36 -16.04
N ALA A 305 -20.67 -4.62 -15.72
CA ALA A 305 -21.50 -5.76 -16.10
C ALA A 305 -22.05 -6.51 -14.89
N THR A 306 -23.20 -7.14 -15.09
CA THR A 306 -23.76 -8.12 -14.16
C THR A 306 -22.85 -9.35 -14.14
N PRO A 307 -22.49 -9.90 -12.98
CA PRO A 307 -21.66 -11.09 -12.92
C PRO A 307 -22.42 -12.29 -13.42
N PRO A 308 -21.69 -13.24 -14.02
CA PRO A 308 -22.23 -14.56 -14.25
C PRO A 308 -22.69 -15.21 -12.93
N PRO A 309 -23.80 -15.98 -12.95
CA PRO A 309 -24.21 -16.75 -11.79
C PRO A 309 -23.15 -17.80 -11.42
N VAL A 310 -23.12 -18.19 -10.15
CA VAL A 310 -22.27 -19.29 -9.68
C VAL A 310 -22.69 -20.59 -10.40
N PRO A 311 -21.74 -21.35 -10.97
CA PRO A 311 -22.03 -22.67 -11.53
C PRO A 311 -22.67 -23.63 -10.52
N GLY A 312 -23.75 -24.33 -10.91
CA GLY A 312 -24.38 -25.34 -10.04
C GLY A 312 -23.46 -26.54 -9.73
N ASP A 313 -22.43 -26.76 -10.54
CA ASP A 313 -21.40 -27.79 -10.43
C ASP A 313 -20.04 -27.21 -9.97
N VAL A 314 -20.03 -26.06 -9.30
CA VAL A 314 -18.79 -25.41 -8.81
C VAL A 314 -18.02 -26.27 -7.78
N GLY A 315 -18.72 -27.07 -6.98
CA GLY A 315 -18.10 -27.84 -5.90
C GLY A 315 -17.22 -29.01 -6.36
N LYS A 316 -17.54 -29.62 -7.51
CA LYS A 316 -16.80 -30.77 -8.07
C LYS A 316 -17.12 -30.98 -9.56
N PRO A 317 -16.19 -31.52 -10.36
CA PRO A 317 -16.49 -31.89 -11.74
C PRO A 317 -17.57 -32.97 -11.80
N PRO A 318 -18.59 -32.82 -12.67
CA PRO A 318 -19.54 -33.89 -12.96
C PRO A 318 -18.87 -35.15 -13.55
N GLY A 319 -19.51 -36.31 -13.39
CA GLY A 319 -18.97 -37.60 -13.87
C GLY A 319 -18.73 -37.67 -15.39
N GLU A 320 -19.44 -36.86 -16.17
CA GLU A 320 -19.36 -36.80 -17.64
C GLU A 320 -18.27 -35.85 -18.17
N THR A 321 -17.44 -35.28 -17.29
CA THR A 321 -16.38 -34.35 -17.70
C THR A 321 -15.26 -35.07 -18.45
N LYS A 322 -14.72 -34.40 -19.46
CA LYS A 322 -13.48 -34.82 -20.13
C LYS A 322 -12.29 -34.40 -19.28
N LYS A 323 -11.13 -35.05 -19.47
CA LYS A 323 -9.89 -34.69 -18.78
C LYS A 323 -8.76 -34.46 -19.78
N THR A 324 -7.91 -33.49 -19.48
CA THR A 324 -6.62 -33.33 -20.14
C THR A 324 -5.61 -34.34 -19.56
N ALA A 325 -4.42 -34.46 -20.17
CA ALA A 325 -3.42 -35.45 -19.75
C ALA A 325 -2.88 -35.23 -18.33
N GLY A 326 -2.69 -33.98 -17.92
CA GLY A 326 -2.33 -33.54 -16.58
C GLY A 326 -3.50 -33.47 -15.60
N GLY A 327 -4.73 -33.73 -16.05
CA GLY A 327 -5.87 -33.94 -15.15
C GLY A 327 -6.79 -32.74 -14.95
N VAL A 328 -6.72 -31.70 -15.79
CA VAL A 328 -7.74 -30.65 -15.82
C VAL A 328 -9.05 -31.26 -16.32
N ALA A 329 -10.08 -31.27 -15.49
CA ALA A 329 -11.41 -31.69 -15.92
C ALA A 329 -12.10 -30.54 -16.65
N TYR A 330 -12.84 -30.81 -17.72
CA TYR A 330 -13.53 -29.79 -18.48
C TYR A 330 -14.85 -30.25 -19.11
N LYS A 331 -15.72 -29.27 -19.38
CA LYS A 331 -16.99 -29.44 -20.07
C LYS A 331 -17.19 -28.28 -21.04
N ILE A 332 -17.49 -28.59 -22.30
CA ILE A 332 -17.87 -27.57 -23.28
C ILE A 332 -19.28 -27.09 -22.92
N LEU A 333 -19.42 -25.79 -22.62
CA LEU A 333 -20.70 -25.15 -22.32
C LEU A 333 -21.38 -24.65 -23.60
N LYS A 334 -20.57 -24.16 -24.54
CA LYS A 334 -21.02 -23.72 -25.86
C LYS A 334 -19.91 -23.97 -26.87
N THR A 335 -20.26 -24.59 -27.99
CA THR A 335 -19.35 -24.76 -29.12
C THR A 335 -19.37 -23.51 -29.99
N GLY A 336 -18.19 -22.99 -30.32
CA GLY A 336 -17.99 -21.91 -31.28
C GLY A 336 -18.09 -22.40 -32.72
N LYS A 337 -17.53 -21.64 -33.66
CA LYS A 337 -17.52 -22.00 -35.09
C LYS A 337 -16.52 -23.11 -35.43
N GLY A 338 -15.73 -23.56 -34.46
CA GLY A 338 -14.54 -24.39 -34.69
C GLY A 338 -13.39 -23.59 -35.28
N GLY A 339 -12.21 -24.19 -35.38
CA GLY A 339 -11.03 -23.53 -35.91
C GLY A 339 -9.72 -24.01 -35.27
N PRO A 340 -8.62 -23.27 -35.49
CA PRO A 340 -7.34 -23.59 -34.86
C PRO A 340 -7.46 -23.53 -33.34
N LYS A 341 -6.70 -24.40 -32.68
CA LYS A 341 -6.55 -24.44 -31.23
C LYS A 341 -5.24 -23.74 -30.85
N PRO A 342 -5.20 -23.00 -29.74
CA PRO A 342 -3.98 -22.28 -29.35
C PRO A 342 -2.88 -23.27 -28.95
N ALA A 343 -1.64 -22.97 -29.34
CA ALA A 343 -0.46 -23.63 -28.81
C ALA A 343 -0.21 -23.17 -27.35
N LYS A 344 0.52 -23.96 -26.58
CA LYS A 344 0.81 -23.66 -25.16
C LYS A 344 1.63 -22.39 -24.93
N THR A 345 2.21 -21.82 -25.98
CA THR A 345 2.99 -20.58 -25.97
C THR A 345 2.23 -19.39 -26.54
N ASP A 346 1.06 -19.60 -27.14
CA ASP A 346 0.29 -18.53 -27.77
C ASP A 346 -0.23 -17.52 -26.74
N VAL A 347 -0.53 -16.32 -27.23
CA VAL A 347 -1.30 -15.34 -26.48
C VAL A 347 -2.77 -15.50 -26.85
N VAL A 348 -3.65 -15.62 -25.87
CA VAL A 348 -5.09 -15.73 -26.07
C VAL A 348 -5.82 -14.52 -25.53
N ARG A 349 -6.86 -14.08 -26.23
CA ARG A 349 -7.83 -13.11 -25.72
C ARG A 349 -9.09 -13.85 -25.31
N VAL A 350 -9.52 -13.68 -24.06
CA VAL A 350 -10.64 -14.44 -23.48
C VAL A 350 -11.55 -13.56 -22.64
N HIS A 351 -12.82 -13.94 -22.58
CA HIS A 351 -13.63 -13.66 -21.39
C HIS A 351 -13.50 -14.83 -20.42
N TYR A 352 -13.49 -14.54 -19.12
CA TYR A 352 -13.43 -15.57 -18.10
C TYR A 352 -14.07 -15.12 -16.81
N THR A 353 -14.46 -16.09 -15.99
CA THR A 353 -14.83 -15.91 -14.58
C THR A 353 -14.35 -17.10 -13.79
N GLY A 354 -13.78 -16.86 -12.60
CA GLY A 354 -13.20 -17.87 -11.72
C GLY A 354 -13.86 -17.91 -10.35
N TRP A 355 -14.09 -19.12 -9.84
CA TRP A 355 -14.70 -19.41 -8.53
C TRP A 355 -13.89 -20.43 -7.73
N THR A 356 -13.93 -20.30 -6.40
CA THR A 356 -13.59 -21.40 -5.48
C THR A 356 -14.76 -22.37 -5.36
N THR A 357 -14.52 -23.58 -4.84
CA THR A 357 -15.52 -24.66 -4.78
C THR A 357 -16.71 -24.41 -3.86
N ASP A 358 -16.60 -23.42 -2.96
CA ASP A 358 -17.68 -22.90 -2.15
C ASP A 358 -18.58 -21.88 -2.90
N GLY A 359 -18.26 -21.61 -4.17
CA GLY A 359 -19.03 -20.71 -5.02
C GLY A 359 -18.59 -19.24 -4.97
N ARG A 360 -17.56 -18.89 -4.19
CA ARG A 360 -17.05 -17.52 -4.15
C ARG A 360 -16.30 -17.19 -5.44
N MET A 361 -16.78 -16.17 -6.17
CA MET A 361 -16.09 -15.63 -7.34
C MET A 361 -14.86 -14.83 -6.89
N PHE A 362 -13.68 -15.13 -7.44
CA PHE A 362 -12.43 -14.43 -7.07
C PHE A 362 -11.85 -13.57 -8.20
N ASP A 363 -12.28 -13.76 -9.44
CA ASP A 363 -11.89 -12.89 -10.56
C ASP A 363 -12.83 -13.04 -11.75
N SER A 364 -12.98 -11.98 -12.54
CA SER A 364 -13.81 -11.99 -13.75
C SER A 364 -13.41 -10.85 -14.68
N SER A 365 -13.21 -11.15 -15.97
CA SER A 365 -13.12 -10.13 -17.03
C SER A 365 -14.50 -9.68 -17.51
N VAL A 366 -15.51 -10.56 -17.43
CA VAL A 366 -16.90 -10.22 -17.78
C VAL A 366 -17.40 -9.07 -16.92
N VAL A 367 -17.19 -9.14 -15.60
CA VAL A 367 -17.61 -8.09 -14.66
C VAL A 367 -16.88 -6.76 -14.89
N LYS A 368 -15.62 -6.83 -15.33
CA LYS A 368 -14.82 -5.64 -15.69
C LYS A 368 -15.30 -5.01 -17.01
N GLY A 369 -16.07 -5.73 -17.82
CA GLY A 369 -16.63 -5.26 -19.08
C GLY A 369 -15.68 -5.34 -20.27
N GLU A 370 -14.48 -5.89 -20.09
CA GLU A 370 -13.47 -6.00 -21.15
C GLU A 370 -12.80 -7.38 -21.16
N PRO A 371 -12.51 -7.98 -22.33
CA PRO A 371 -11.74 -9.20 -22.42
C PRO A 371 -10.32 -9.05 -21.87
N ALA A 372 -9.75 -10.16 -21.39
CA ALA A 372 -8.36 -10.21 -20.91
C ALA A 372 -7.47 -10.96 -21.91
N GLU A 373 -6.19 -10.58 -21.97
CA GLU A 373 -5.18 -11.25 -22.79
C GLU A 373 -4.14 -11.95 -21.91
N PHE A 374 -3.79 -13.18 -22.27
CA PHE A 374 -2.86 -14.02 -21.53
C PHE A 374 -1.91 -14.77 -22.44
N ALA A 375 -0.61 -14.72 -22.15
CA ALA A 375 0.37 -15.66 -22.70
C ALA A 375 0.22 -17.00 -21.97
N LEU A 376 -0.09 -18.07 -22.71
CA LEU A 376 -0.42 -19.37 -22.11
C LEU A 376 0.75 -20.01 -21.35
N ASP A 377 1.99 -19.61 -21.63
CA ASP A 377 3.18 -20.06 -20.91
C ASP A 377 3.45 -19.28 -19.60
N LYS A 378 2.65 -18.25 -19.28
CA LYS A 378 2.79 -17.38 -18.09
C LYS A 378 1.59 -17.45 -17.13
N VAL A 379 0.63 -18.32 -17.38
CA VAL A 379 -0.55 -18.53 -16.52
C VAL A 379 -0.43 -19.81 -15.70
N ILE A 380 -1.41 -20.10 -14.85
CA ILE A 380 -1.44 -21.35 -14.08
C ILE A 380 -1.35 -22.56 -15.02
N PRO A 381 -0.65 -23.65 -14.63
CA PRO A 381 -0.48 -24.83 -15.50
C PRO A 381 -1.79 -25.38 -16.07
N GLY A 382 -2.87 -25.31 -15.29
CA GLY A 382 -4.20 -25.74 -15.72
C GLY A 382 -4.78 -24.93 -16.88
N TRP A 383 -4.44 -23.64 -17.01
CA TRP A 383 -4.80 -22.83 -18.18
C TRP A 383 -3.90 -23.15 -19.37
N THR A 384 -2.58 -23.26 -19.15
CA THR A 384 -1.60 -23.65 -20.19
C THR A 384 -1.98 -24.98 -20.85
N GLU A 385 -2.54 -25.90 -20.08
CA GLU A 385 -2.99 -27.20 -20.58
C GLU A 385 -4.46 -27.22 -21.03
N GLY A 386 -5.34 -26.55 -20.30
CA GLY A 386 -6.78 -26.57 -20.51
C GLY A 386 -7.23 -25.77 -21.73
N ILE A 387 -6.73 -24.54 -21.92
CA ILE A 387 -7.19 -23.66 -23.01
C ILE A 387 -6.93 -24.26 -24.40
N PRO A 388 -5.82 -24.96 -24.67
CA PRO A 388 -5.60 -25.68 -25.93
C PRO A 388 -6.65 -26.74 -26.30
N VAL A 389 -7.62 -27.09 -25.44
CA VAL A 389 -8.75 -27.93 -25.85
C VAL A 389 -9.80 -27.16 -26.67
N MET A 390 -9.82 -25.83 -26.53
CA MET A 390 -10.81 -24.90 -27.09
C MET A 390 -10.46 -24.46 -28.52
N SER A 391 -11.49 -24.09 -29.27
CA SER A 391 -11.41 -23.31 -30.51
C SER A 391 -11.99 -21.91 -30.30
N ILE A 392 -11.70 -20.98 -31.20
CA ILE A 392 -12.29 -19.62 -31.14
C ILE A 392 -13.82 -19.69 -31.12
N GLY A 393 -14.42 -18.96 -30.17
CA GLY A 393 -15.85 -18.90 -29.88
C GLY A 393 -16.36 -19.98 -28.93
N ASP A 394 -15.55 -20.96 -28.55
CA ASP A 394 -15.93 -21.93 -27.53
C ASP A 394 -16.07 -21.25 -26.17
N ARG A 395 -17.08 -21.65 -25.40
CA ARG A 395 -17.16 -21.43 -23.96
C ARG A 395 -17.00 -22.76 -23.24
N VAL A 396 -15.99 -22.88 -22.41
CA VAL A 396 -15.63 -24.12 -21.70
C VAL A 396 -15.52 -23.85 -20.21
N ARG A 397 -16.04 -24.80 -19.42
CA ARG A 397 -15.83 -24.86 -17.97
C ARG A 397 -14.65 -25.76 -17.66
N PHE A 398 -13.76 -25.30 -16.80
CA PHE A 398 -12.61 -26.04 -16.30
C PHE A 398 -12.70 -26.20 -14.79
N TRP A 399 -12.39 -27.39 -14.29
CA TRP A 399 -12.10 -27.66 -12.88
C TRP A 399 -10.62 -28.00 -12.78
N ILE A 400 -9.85 -27.09 -12.18
CA ILE A 400 -8.40 -27.14 -12.13
C ILE A 400 -7.99 -27.55 -10.71
N PRO A 401 -7.39 -28.74 -10.53
CA PRO A 401 -6.85 -29.17 -9.24
C PRO A 401 -5.81 -28.20 -8.70
N GLU A 402 -5.64 -28.15 -7.38
CA GLU A 402 -4.73 -27.19 -6.71
C GLU A 402 -3.29 -27.25 -7.25
N GLU A 403 -2.80 -28.46 -7.55
CA GLU A 403 -1.47 -28.70 -8.12
C GLU A 403 -1.26 -28.07 -9.50
N LEU A 404 -2.33 -27.79 -10.23
CA LEU A 404 -2.32 -27.10 -11.51
C LEU A 404 -2.79 -25.64 -11.43
N ALA A 405 -3.10 -25.17 -10.22
CA ALA A 405 -3.54 -23.80 -9.93
C ALA A 405 -2.43 -23.03 -9.20
N TYR A 406 -2.71 -22.53 -8.00
CA TYR A 406 -1.80 -21.69 -7.22
C TYR A 406 -0.98 -22.43 -6.17
N LYS A 407 -1.14 -23.76 -6.02
CA LYS A 407 -0.30 -24.61 -5.14
C LYS A 407 -0.13 -24.06 -3.72
N GLY A 408 -1.22 -23.66 -3.07
CA GLY A 408 -1.15 -23.15 -1.71
C GLY A 408 -0.47 -21.78 -1.51
N GLN A 409 -0.18 -21.03 -2.58
CA GLN A 409 0.52 -19.74 -2.47
C GLN A 409 -0.23 -18.76 -1.56
N PRO A 410 0.46 -18.09 -0.61
CA PRO A 410 -0.17 -17.11 0.28
C PRO A 410 -0.86 -15.98 -0.50
N GLY A 411 -2.09 -15.65 -0.10
CA GLY A 411 -2.87 -14.58 -0.73
C GLY A 411 -3.49 -14.91 -2.08
N ARG A 412 -3.38 -16.17 -2.56
CA ARG A 412 -4.10 -16.68 -3.73
C ARG A 412 -5.33 -17.49 -3.31
N PRO A 413 -6.31 -17.70 -4.21
CA PRO A 413 -7.33 -18.74 -4.02
C PRO A 413 -6.70 -20.12 -3.77
N GLN A 414 -7.25 -20.86 -2.81
CA GLN A 414 -6.73 -22.16 -2.36
C GLN A 414 -7.60 -23.31 -2.90
N GLY A 415 -7.03 -24.51 -3.00
CA GLY A 415 -7.76 -25.70 -3.44
C GLY A 415 -8.07 -25.73 -4.94
N MET A 416 -9.06 -26.56 -5.32
CA MET A 416 -9.52 -26.66 -6.71
C MET A 416 -10.24 -25.38 -7.13
N LEU A 417 -9.96 -24.91 -8.34
CA LEU A 417 -10.58 -23.71 -8.91
C LEU A 417 -11.46 -24.06 -10.10
N VAL A 418 -12.58 -23.36 -10.24
CA VAL A 418 -13.50 -23.50 -11.36
C VAL A 418 -13.47 -22.26 -12.23
N PHE A 419 -13.33 -22.43 -13.54
CA PHE A 419 -13.32 -21.33 -14.50
C PHE A 419 -14.31 -21.57 -15.62
N ASP A 420 -15.11 -20.56 -15.95
CA ASP A 420 -15.74 -20.46 -17.26
C ASP A 420 -14.84 -19.58 -18.12
N VAL A 421 -14.44 -20.05 -19.30
CA VAL A 421 -13.62 -19.30 -20.25
C VAL A 421 -14.30 -19.31 -21.61
N GLU A 422 -14.39 -18.14 -22.24
CA GLU A 422 -14.78 -17.96 -23.64
C GLU A 422 -13.56 -17.49 -24.43
N LEU A 423 -13.14 -18.28 -25.43
CA LEU A 423 -11.98 -17.96 -26.25
C LEU A 423 -12.38 -17.05 -27.41
N LEU A 424 -11.83 -15.83 -27.47
CA LEU A 424 -12.19 -14.83 -28.47
C LEU A 424 -11.18 -14.73 -29.60
N GLU A 425 -9.89 -14.86 -29.28
CA GLU A 425 -8.79 -14.64 -30.23
C GLU A 425 -7.55 -15.46 -29.83
N ILE A 426 -6.75 -15.84 -30.83
CA ILE A 426 -5.45 -16.49 -30.68
C ILE A 426 -4.43 -15.64 -31.42
N LYS A 427 -3.33 -15.30 -30.76
CA LYS A 427 -2.20 -14.54 -31.28
C LYS A 427 -0.90 -15.35 -31.11
N PRO A 428 0.06 -15.25 -32.05
CA PRO A 428 1.36 -15.92 -31.91
C PRO A 428 2.10 -15.50 -30.63
N PRO A 429 3.02 -16.33 -30.11
CA PRO A 429 3.93 -15.95 -29.03
C PRO A 429 4.73 -14.70 -29.41
N ALA A 430 4.97 -13.81 -28.43
CA ALA A 430 5.89 -12.69 -28.63
C ALA A 430 7.33 -13.19 -28.89
N PRO A 431 8.15 -12.48 -29.69
CA PRO A 431 9.53 -12.87 -29.96
C PRO A 431 10.38 -13.01 -28.68
N ALA A 432 11.31 -13.98 -28.68
CA ALA A 432 12.03 -14.48 -27.51
C ALA A 432 13.04 -13.51 -26.84
N ASP A 433 13.23 -12.30 -27.37
CA ASP A 433 14.29 -11.39 -26.89
C ASP A 433 13.87 -10.48 -25.71
N ALA A 434 12.63 -10.64 -25.22
CA ALA A 434 12.09 -9.88 -24.09
C ALA A 434 12.25 -10.65 -22.75
N HIS A 435 13.47 -11.06 -22.39
CA HIS A 435 13.75 -11.72 -21.12
C HIS A 435 14.34 -10.77 -20.09
N GLY A 436 13.54 -10.41 -19.07
CA GLY A 436 13.99 -9.69 -17.88
C GLY A 436 13.20 -10.12 -16.65
N ALA A 437 13.78 -11.10 -15.93
CA ALA A 437 13.58 -11.54 -14.54
C ALA A 437 12.20 -11.34 -13.87
N ASP A 438 11.58 -12.49 -13.57
CA ASP A 438 10.39 -12.71 -12.74
C ASP A 438 10.75 -12.68 -11.24
N ASP A 439 10.15 -11.73 -10.51
CA ASP A 439 10.13 -11.69 -9.05
C ASP A 439 8.65 -11.93 -8.64
N GLY A 440 8.26 -13.21 -8.54
CA GLY A 440 6.87 -13.58 -8.36
C GLY A 440 6.24 -13.01 -7.08
N HIS A 441 5.04 -12.42 -7.20
CA HIS A 441 4.02 -12.30 -6.15
C HIS A 441 2.61 -12.07 -6.71
N GLY A 442 1.64 -12.47 -5.87
CA GLY A 442 0.18 -12.38 -5.96
C GLY A 442 -0.43 -11.11 -6.53
N HIS A 443 -1.45 -11.28 -7.38
CA HIS A 443 -2.50 -10.31 -7.74
C HIS A 443 -2.16 -8.81 -7.65
N GLY A 444 -1.18 -8.37 -8.43
CA GLY A 444 -1.32 -7.10 -9.15
C GLY A 444 -2.07 -7.37 -10.45
N LYS A 445 -2.90 -6.43 -10.89
CA LYS A 445 -3.20 -6.27 -12.32
C LYS A 445 -1.91 -6.59 -13.10
N PRO A 446 -1.87 -7.51 -14.09
CA PRO A 446 -0.72 -7.56 -14.99
C PRO A 446 -0.48 -6.11 -15.44
N PRO A 447 0.76 -5.59 -15.40
CA PRO A 447 1.00 -4.24 -15.93
C PRO A 447 0.30 -4.20 -17.28
N ALA A 448 -0.55 -3.18 -17.52
CA ALA A 448 -1.05 -2.97 -18.87
C ALA A 448 0.17 -3.11 -19.77
N ALA A 449 0.06 -4.01 -20.77
CA ALA A 449 1.16 -4.51 -21.59
C ALA A 449 2.28 -3.48 -21.59
N LYS A 450 3.48 -3.82 -21.10
CA LYS A 450 4.63 -2.91 -21.18
C LYS A 450 4.65 -2.42 -22.61
N ALA A 451 4.12 -1.23 -22.84
CA ALA A 451 4.28 -0.56 -24.08
C ALA A 451 5.78 -0.32 -24.05
N ASP A 452 6.53 -1.01 -24.90
CA ASP A 452 7.83 -0.50 -25.27
C ASP A 452 7.52 0.81 -25.96
N ILE A 453 7.44 1.89 -25.16
CA ILE A 453 7.23 3.24 -25.66
C ILE A 453 8.64 3.68 -26.07
N PRO A 454 8.97 3.63 -27.37
CA PRO A 454 10.28 4.04 -27.81
C PRO A 454 10.48 5.51 -27.43
N ALA A 455 11.73 5.86 -27.12
CA ALA A 455 12.08 7.26 -26.99
C ALA A 455 11.71 7.99 -28.28
N PRO A 456 11.15 9.21 -28.18
CA PRO A 456 10.82 9.95 -29.37
C PRO A 456 12.05 10.35 -30.18
N SER A 457 11.91 10.48 -31.49
CA SER A 457 13.03 10.84 -32.38
C SER A 457 13.66 12.20 -32.08
N ASP A 458 12.92 13.09 -31.41
CA ASP A 458 13.36 14.41 -30.96
C ASP A 458 13.64 14.46 -29.44
N VAL A 459 13.92 13.31 -28.79
CA VAL A 459 14.25 13.23 -27.36
C VAL A 459 15.53 14.01 -26.98
N ALA A 460 16.50 14.12 -27.89
CA ALA A 460 17.77 14.76 -27.59
C ALA A 460 17.67 16.29 -27.44
N LYS A 461 16.75 16.94 -28.17
CA LYS A 461 16.55 18.40 -28.15
C LYS A 461 15.19 18.83 -28.73
N PRO A 462 14.60 19.93 -28.23
CA PRO A 462 13.38 20.47 -28.82
C PRO A 462 13.59 20.85 -30.30
N PRO A 463 12.63 20.56 -31.19
CA PRO A 463 12.70 20.98 -32.58
C PRO A 463 12.57 22.52 -32.68
N ALA A 464 13.08 23.10 -33.77
CA ALA A 464 13.09 24.56 -33.96
C ALA A 464 11.69 25.20 -33.96
N ASN A 465 10.65 24.43 -34.28
CA ASN A 465 9.26 24.87 -34.26
C ASN A 465 8.53 24.58 -32.93
N ALA A 466 9.24 24.16 -31.89
CA ALA A 466 8.64 23.99 -30.56
C ALA A 466 8.17 25.34 -30.02
N LYS A 467 6.95 25.35 -29.47
CA LYS A 467 6.40 26.51 -28.75
C LYS A 467 7.02 26.57 -27.36
N LYS A 468 6.85 27.69 -26.65
CA LYS A 468 7.31 27.86 -25.27
C LYS A 468 6.16 28.19 -24.33
N SER A 469 6.16 27.58 -23.15
CA SER A 469 5.30 27.95 -22.02
C SER A 469 5.79 29.27 -21.37
N PRO A 470 5.06 29.85 -20.40
CA PRO A 470 5.43 31.12 -19.77
C PRO A 470 6.83 31.14 -19.14
N LYS A 471 7.25 30.07 -18.45
CA LYS A 471 8.62 29.95 -17.91
C LYS A 471 9.62 29.32 -18.88
N GLY A 472 9.24 29.14 -20.15
CA GLY A 472 10.17 28.78 -21.22
C GLY A 472 10.35 27.27 -21.46
N VAL A 473 9.52 26.40 -20.90
CA VAL A 473 9.48 24.97 -21.26
C VAL A 473 9.09 24.87 -22.73
N ALA A 474 9.95 24.23 -23.53
CA ALA A 474 9.64 23.98 -24.93
C ALA A 474 8.59 22.87 -25.05
N TYR A 475 7.64 22.99 -25.96
CA TYR A 475 6.59 22.00 -26.15
C TYR A 475 6.08 21.88 -27.59
N LYS A 476 5.53 20.71 -27.90
CA LYS A 476 4.90 20.39 -29.19
C LYS A 476 3.64 19.55 -28.95
N VAL A 477 2.51 19.99 -29.47
CA VAL A 477 1.28 19.19 -29.45
C VAL A 477 1.47 18.01 -30.40
N LEU A 478 1.34 16.79 -29.87
CA LEU A 478 1.42 15.54 -30.63
C LEU A 478 0.05 15.14 -31.17
N GLN A 479 -0.98 15.34 -30.35
CA GLN A 479 -2.38 15.11 -30.71
C GLN A 479 -3.23 16.16 -29.99
N ALA A 480 -4.03 16.90 -30.75
CA ALA A 480 -5.00 17.82 -30.17
C ALA A 480 -6.23 17.03 -29.71
N GLY A 481 -6.72 17.35 -28.51
CA GLY A 481 -8.03 16.90 -28.02
C GLY A 481 -9.17 17.66 -28.69
N LYS A 482 -10.38 17.54 -28.12
CA LYS A 482 -11.58 18.25 -28.60
C LYS A 482 -11.58 19.76 -28.29
N GLY A 483 -10.51 20.26 -27.67
CA GLY A 483 -10.50 21.58 -27.04
C GLY A 483 -11.32 21.58 -25.74
N GLY A 484 -11.02 22.52 -24.84
CA GLY A 484 -11.68 22.57 -23.53
C GLY A 484 -10.92 23.44 -22.52
N PRO A 485 -11.41 23.48 -21.26
CA PRO A 485 -10.76 24.24 -20.20
C PRO A 485 -9.31 23.78 -20.00
N LYS A 486 -8.46 24.74 -19.65
CA LYS A 486 -7.06 24.51 -19.30
C LYS A 486 -6.90 24.54 -17.78
N PRO A 487 -6.04 23.69 -17.20
CA PRO A 487 -5.85 23.67 -15.75
C PRO A 487 -5.15 24.93 -15.28
N LYS A 488 -5.53 25.43 -14.10
CA LYS A 488 -4.78 26.45 -13.38
C LYS A 488 -3.58 25.80 -12.67
N PRO A 489 -2.50 26.55 -12.39
CA PRO A 489 -1.36 26.03 -11.62
C PRO A 489 -1.69 25.47 -10.22
N THR A 490 -2.87 25.79 -9.68
CA THR A 490 -3.38 25.31 -8.39
C THR A 490 -4.24 24.05 -8.52
N ASP A 491 -4.64 23.67 -9.73
CA ASP A 491 -5.56 22.55 -9.94
C ASP A 491 -4.86 21.20 -9.74
N THR A 492 -5.69 20.18 -9.52
CA THR A 492 -5.27 18.78 -9.58
C THR A 492 -5.57 18.25 -10.97
N VAL A 493 -4.61 17.54 -11.57
CA VAL A 493 -4.76 16.97 -12.91
C VAL A 493 -4.59 15.46 -12.87
N LYS A 494 -5.36 14.77 -13.71
CA LYS A 494 -5.19 13.36 -14.00
C LYS A 494 -4.56 13.23 -15.38
N VAL A 495 -3.42 12.54 -15.46
CA VAL A 495 -2.67 12.43 -16.72
C VAL A 495 -2.14 11.01 -16.94
N HIS A 496 -1.97 10.66 -18.21
CA HIS A 496 -0.98 9.68 -18.61
C HIS A 496 0.32 10.40 -18.99
N TYR A 497 1.46 9.78 -18.73
CA TYR A 497 2.76 10.32 -19.12
C TYR A 497 3.82 9.25 -19.30
N THR A 498 4.85 9.59 -20.06
CA THR A 498 6.13 8.87 -20.15
C THR A 498 7.27 9.89 -20.18
N GLY A 499 8.35 9.63 -19.44
CA GLY A 499 9.50 10.50 -19.29
C GLY A 499 10.83 9.83 -19.68
N TRP A 500 11.67 10.57 -20.41
CA TRP A 500 12.99 10.13 -20.87
C TRP A 500 14.07 11.18 -20.56
N THR A 501 15.30 10.71 -20.34
CA THR A 501 16.51 11.53 -20.46
C THR A 501 16.87 11.72 -21.94
N THR A 502 17.67 12.74 -22.25
CA THR A 502 18.02 13.11 -23.65
C THR A 502 18.79 12.05 -24.42
N ASP A 503 19.35 11.05 -23.73
CA ASP A 503 19.96 9.86 -24.32
C ASP A 503 18.94 8.78 -24.72
N GLY A 504 17.64 9.04 -24.54
CA GLY A 504 16.55 8.13 -24.88
C GLY A 504 16.23 7.10 -23.80
N LYS A 505 16.87 7.16 -22.63
CA LYS A 505 16.54 6.25 -21.53
C LYS A 505 15.25 6.69 -20.84
N MET A 506 14.22 5.84 -20.92
CA MET A 506 12.99 6.03 -20.15
C MET A 506 13.30 5.88 -18.65
N PHE A 507 12.91 6.86 -17.84
CA PHE A 507 13.09 6.80 -16.38
C PHE A 507 11.77 6.60 -15.63
N ASP A 508 10.63 6.98 -16.22
CA ASP A 508 9.33 6.83 -15.57
C ASP A 508 8.17 6.86 -16.58
N SER A 509 7.08 6.14 -16.30
CA SER A 509 5.87 6.15 -17.14
C SER A 509 4.65 5.63 -16.39
N SER A 510 3.55 6.40 -16.42
CA SER A 510 2.24 5.91 -15.96
C SER A 510 1.54 5.02 -16.99
N VAL A 511 1.92 5.15 -18.27
CA VAL A 511 1.39 4.30 -19.35
C VAL A 511 1.89 2.87 -19.18
N THR A 512 3.18 2.67 -18.86
CA THR A 512 3.72 1.33 -18.56
C THR A 512 3.20 0.74 -17.25
N ARG A 513 2.73 1.58 -16.31
CA ARG A 513 2.00 1.16 -15.11
C ARG A 513 0.54 0.82 -15.40
N GLY A 514 0.00 1.24 -16.55
CA GLY A 514 -1.35 0.92 -16.98
C GLY A 514 -2.46 1.67 -16.27
N GLU A 515 -2.14 2.75 -15.55
CA GLU A 515 -3.15 3.59 -14.91
C GLU A 515 -2.70 5.06 -14.91
N PRO A 516 -3.61 6.01 -15.20
CA PRO A 516 -3.32 7.43 -15.07
C PRO A 516 -2.93 7.77 -13.64
N ILE A 517 -2.05 8.75 -13.50
CA ILE A 517 -1.70 9.30 -12.20
C ILE A 517 -2.44 10.63 -11.97
N GLU A 518 -2.73 10.92 -10.71
CA GLU A 518 -3.34 12.18 -10.30
C GLU A 518 -2.43 12.89 -9.29
N PHE A 519 -2.22 14.18 -9.49
CA PHE A 519 -1.42 15.01 -8.58
C PHE A 519 -1.87 16.48 -8.64
N PRO A 520 -1.71 17.23 -7.53
CA PRO A 520 -1.84 18.68 -7.56
C PRO A 520 -0.66 19.30 -8.33
N LEU A 521 -0.92 20.27 -9.21
CA LEU A 521 0.13 20.95 -9.97
C LEU A 521 1.11 21.73 -9.10
N THR A 522 0.76 22.02 -7.84
CA THR A 522 1.65 22.61 -6.83
C THR A 522 2.63 21.60 -6.22
N GLY A 523 2.41 20.30 -6.41
CA GLY A 523 3.21 19.21 -5.84
C GLY A 523 4.16 18.51 -6.81
N VAL A 524 4.36 19.07 -8.00
CA VAL A 524 5.22 18.51 -9.07
C VAL A 524 6.39 19.43 -9.40
N ILE A 525 7.30 18.97 -10.26
CA ILE A 525 8.45 19.79 -10.70
C ILE A 525 7.98 21.10 -11.35
N PRO A 526 8.71 22.22 -11.18
CA PRO A 526 8.28 23.53 -11.67
C PRO A 526 7.91 23.58 -13.15
N GLY A 527 8.56 22.77 -13.99
CA GLY A 527 8.28 22.65 -15.41
C GLY A 527 6.90 22.07 -15.70
N TRP A 528 6.40 21.13 -14.89
CA TRP A 528 5.05 20.58 -15.04
C TRP A 528 3.99 21.59 -14.63
N THR A 529 4.20 22.29 -13.51
CA THR A 529 3.33 23.38 -13.03
C THR A 529 3.18 24.48 -14.08
N ASP A 530 4.24 24.77 -14.83
CA ASP A 530 4.25 25.80 -15.88
C ASP A 530 3.71 25.32 -17.23
N ALA A 531 4.03 24.08 -17.63
CA ALA A 531 3.77 23.61 -18.98
C ALA A 531 2.42 22.92 -19.15
N ILE A 532 1.89 22.19 -18.16
CA ILE A 532 0.58 21.52 -18.26
C ILE A 532 -0.58 22.51 -18.51
N PRO A 533 -0.61 23.73 -17.92
CA PRO A 533 -1.61 24.75 -18.24
C PRO A 533 -1.68 25.22 -19.71
N VAL A 534 -0.74 24.83 -20.58
CA VAL A 534 -0.86 25.09 -22.02
C VAL A 534 -1.82 24.11 -22.72
N MET A 535 -2.09 22.96 -22.11
CA MET A 535 -2.93 21.88 -22.62
C MET A 535 -4.42 22.07 -22.31
N SER A 536 -5.27 21.50 -23.16
CA SER A 536 -6.68 21.22 -22.90
C SER A 536 -6.90 19.73 -22.63
N VAL A 537 -8.02 19.38 -21.97
CA VAL A 537 -8.40 17.98 -21.76
C VAL A 537 -8.46 17.21 -23.09
N GLY A 538 -7.83 16.04 -23.13
CA GLY A 538 -7.65 15.18 -24.30
C GLY A 538 -6.41 15.50 -25.14
N ASP A 539 -5.67 16.57 -24.85
CA ASP A 539 -4.42 16.84 -25.55
C ASP A 539 -3.34 15.83 -25.16
N LYS A 540 -2.55 15.42 -26.14
CA LYS A 540 -1.25 14.77 -25.95
C LYS A 540 -0.15 15.73 -26.39
N THR A 541 0.73 16.12 -25.46
CA THR A 541 1.76 17.13 -25.69
C THR A 541 3.12 16.62 -25.23
N ARG A 542 4.16 16.91 -26.02
CA ARG A 542 5.56 16.68 -25.66
C ARG A 542 6.15 17.93 -25.02
N PHE A 543 6.90 17.77 -23.94
CA PHE A 543 7.61 18.82 -23.21
C PHE A 543 9.10 18.50 -23.12
N TRP A 544 9.94 19.52 -23.32
CA TRP A 544 11.38 19.47 -23.02
C TRP A 544 11.65 20.44 -21.87
N ILE A 545 11.85 19.88 -20.69
CA ILE A 545 11.95 20.62 -19.43
C ILE A 545 13.43 20.79 -19.07
N PRO A 546 13.97 22.02 -19.05
CA PRO A 546 15.36 22.25 -18.66
C PRO A 546 15.60 21.89 -17.20
N GLU A 547 16.85 21.56 -16.84
CA GLU A 547 17.23 21.11 -15.51
C GLU A 547 16.80 22.09 -14.40
N GLU A 548 16.85 23.41 -14.66
CA GLU A 548 16.44 24.43 -13.68
C GLU A 548 14.95 24.37 -13.32
N LEU A 549 14.12 23.74 -14.16
CA LEU A 549 12.69 23.53 -13.94
C LEU A 549 12.34 22.06 -13.63
N ALA A 550 13.36 21.20 -13.48
CA ALA A 550 13.22 19.78 -13.13
C ALA A 550 13.71 19.52 -11.69
N TYR A 551 14.68 18.61 -11.49
CA TYR A 551 15.14 18.13 -10.17
C TYR A 551 16.37 18.86 -9.63
N LYS A 552 16.96 19.80 -10.37
CA LYS A 552 18.05 20.69 -9.93
C LYS A 552 19.23 19.96 -9.26
N GLY A 553 19.71 18.86 -9.83
CA GLY A 553 20.86 18.15 -9.30
C GLY A 553 20.58 17.23 -8.11
N GLN A 554 19.31 17.01 -7.75
CA GLN A 554 18.94 16.19 -6.60
C GLN A 554 19.50 14.76 -6.73
N GLN A 555 20.27 14.31 -5.75
CA GLN A 555 20.89 12.99 -5.74
C GLN A 555 19.82 11.89 -5.80
N GLY A 556 19.93 11.00 -6.80
CA GLY A 556 18.98 9.90 -7.04
C GLY A 556 17.81 10.24 -7.97
N ALA A 557 17.70 11.49 -8.45
CA ALA A 557 16.73 11.88 -9.47
C ALA A 557 17.37 11.90 -10.88
N PRO A 558 16.56 11.81 -11.96
CA PRO A 558 17.02 12.08 -13.32
C PRO A 558 17.70 13.45 -13.43
N GLN A 559 18.77 13.51 -14.22
CA GLN A 559 19.61 14.70 -14.36
C GLN A 559 19.54 15.24 -15.79
N GLY A 560 19.68 16.55 -15.92
CA GLY A 560 19.66 17.25 -17.19
C GLY A 560 18.25 17.54 -17.70
N MET A 561 18.17 17.97 -18.96
CA MET A 561 16.88 18.21 -19.59
C MET A 561 16.06 16.91 -19.66
N LEU A 562 14.80 16.99 -19.24
CA LEU A 562 13.89 15.85 -19.25
C LEU A 562 12.84 16.02 -20.34
N VAL A 563 12.53 14.94 -21.06
CA VAL A 563 11.51 14.93 -22.10
C VAL A 563 10.31 14.14 -21.63
N PHE A 564 9.13 14.72 -21.74
CA PHE A 564 7.88 14.07 -21.34
C PHE A 564 6.84 14.10 -22.46
N ASP A 565 6.20 12.97 -22.71
CA ASP A 565 4.92 12.92 -23.41
C ASP A 565 3.82 12.84 -22.35
N VAL A 566 2.88 13.79 -22.37
CA VAL A 566 1.80 13.88 -21.40
C VAL A 566 0.46 13.92 -22.13
N GLU A 567 -0.49 13.10 -21.68
CA GLU A 567 -1.89 13.11 -22.08
C GLU A 567 -2.73 13.63 -20.91
N LEU A 568 -3.43 14.76 -21.09
CA LEU A 568 -4.27 15.35 -20.06
C LEU A 568 -5.67 14.73 -20.10
N ILE A 569 -6.06 14.00 -19.06
CA ILE A 569 -7.30 13.23 -19.03
C ILE A 569 -8.42 13.97 -18.31
N GLU A 570 -8.09 14.63 -17.19
CA GLU A 570 -9.09 15.29 -16.33
C GLU A 570 -8.46 16.46 -15.57
N ILE A 571 -9.28 17.48 -15.29
CA ILE A 571 -8.94 18.62 -14.43
C ILE A 571 -9.91 18.64 -13.26
N LYS A 572 -9.38 18.72 -12.05
CA LYS A 572 -10.13 18.92 -10.82
C LYS A 572 -9.75 20.26 -10.19
N PRO A 573 -10.73 21.12 -9.86
CA PRO A 573 -10.45 22.42 -9.26
C PRO A 573 -9.60 22.27 -8.00
N GLY A 574 -8.53 23.06 -7.91
CA GLY A 574 -7.74 23.19 -6.69
C GLY A 574 -8.55 23.85 -5.58
N HIS A 575 -8.41 23.35 -4.35
CA HIS A 575 -8.96 23.98 -3.14
C HIS A 575 -8.01 25.04 -2.59
#